data_AF-A0A537GZX2-F1
#
_entry.id   AF-A0A537GZX2-F1
#
_cell.length_a   1.000
_cell.length_b   1.000
_cell.length_c   1.000
_cell.angle_alpha   90.00
_cell.angle_beta   90.00
_cell.angle_gamma   90.00
#
_symmetry.space_group_name_H-M   'P 1'
#
loop_
_entity.id
_entity.type
_entity.pdbx_description
1 polymer ?
#
loop_
_entity_poly.entity_id
_entity_poly.type
_entity_poly.pdbx_seq_one_letter_code
_entity_poly.pdbx_strand_id
1 'polypeptide(L)'
;MVLNDLTLEKLVSEINGYKEKMRTIYEEYGRASQDLQDRINVLGYTLNEHLKETKDQIGNTPQRLLNLETKYVTGEVSEQEYRGQREEFKGLLQRNLHSIEEIKDMIEVLTHIETRPLASADFKQANPPAPRTLIEEWARNAVPQQAPAATQQAPVSTPTSPSIKFSASSIVSERPWAPPATPAT
;
A
#
# COMPACT_ATOMS: atom_id res chain seq x y z
N MET A 1 39.88 8.93 21.03
CA MET A 1 38.79 9.76 20.50
C MET A 1 37.58 9.51 21.38
N VAL A 2 37.32 10.43 22.32
CA VAL A 2 36.14 10.37 23.18
C VAL A 2 35.00 10.96 22.36
N LEU A 3 33.97 10.18 22.06
CA LEU A 3 32.70 10.76 21.63
C LEU A 3 32.24 11.62 22.82
N ASN A 4 32.27 12.95 22.68
CA ASN A 4 31.79 13.83 23.74
C ASN A 4 30.35 13.43 24.07
N ASP A 5 30.01 13.23 25.35
CA ASP A 5 28.67 12.81 25.82
C ASP A 5 27.52 13.58 25.15
N LEU A 6 27.73 14.88 24.87
CA LEU A 6 26.78 15.73 24.14
C LEU A 6 26.42 15.21 22.73
N THR A 7 27.37 14.62 22.02
CA THR A 7 27.14 13.99 20.70
C THR A 7 26.36 12.69 20.84
N LEU A 8 26.57 11.97 21.93
CA LEU A 8 25.90 10.70 22.21
C LEU A 8 24.45 10.93 22.62
N GLU A 9 24.17 11.91 23.47
CA GLU A 9 22.81 12.34 23.82
C GLU A 9 22.01 12.83 22.61
N LYS A 10 22.66 13.61 21.72
CA LYS A 10 22.04 14.06 20.47
C LYS A 10 21.67 12.88 19.57
N LEU A 11 22.57 11.90 19.41
CA LEU A 11 22.28 10.68 18.65
C LEU A 11 21.13 9.89 19.26
N VAL A 12 21.08 9.75 20.59
CA VAL A 12 19.99 9.06 21.28
C VAL A 12 18.65 9.78 21.07
N SER A 13 18.65 11.11 21.14
CA SER A 13 17.47 11.93 20.85
C SER A 13 17.00 11.76 19.41
N GLU A 14 17.92 11.78 18.44
CA GLU A 14 17.61 11.54 17.02
C GLU A 14 17.05 10.13 16.80
N ILE A 15 17.67 9.09 17.36
CA ILE A 15 17.19 7.69 17.28
C ILE A 15 15.78 7.57 17.84
N ASN A 16 15.50 8.18 18.98
CA ASN A 16 14.15 8.17 19.57
C ASN A 16 13.15 8.94 18.70
N GLY A 17 13.56 10.05 18.08
CA GLY A 17 12.77 10.77 17.10
C GLY A 17 12.44 9.92 15.87
N TYR A 18 13.40 9.15 15.34
CA TYR A 18 13.17 8.22 14.23
C TYR A 18 12.26 7.06 14.62
N LYS A 19 12.39 6.52 15.85
CA LYS A 19 11.48 5.48 16.35
C LYS A 19 10.04 5.95 16.43
N GLU A 20 9.82 7.17 16.89
CA GLU A 20 8.48 7.74 16.96
C GLU A 20 7.90 7.99 15.56
N LYS A 21 8.68 8.55 14.63
CA LYS A 21 8.27 8.68 13.23
C LYS A 21 7.93 7.33 12.60
N MET A 22 8.73 6.30 12.86
CA MET A 22 8.42 4.94 12.40
C MET A 22 7.09 4.47 12.98
N ARG A 23 6.86 4.60 14.30
CA ARG A 23 5.58 4.26 14.92
C ARG A 23 4.41 4.96 14.22
N THR A 24 4.51 6.27 13.98
CA THR A 24 3.46 7.04 13.29
C THR A 24 3.19 6.48 11.89
N ILE A 25 4.23 6.22 11.10
CA ILE A 25 4.09 5.66 9.74
C ILE A 25 3.42 4.28 9.79
N TYR A 26 3.78 3.42 10.75
CA TYR A 26 3.15 2.11 10.91
C TYR A 26 1.66 2.21 11.28
N GLU A 27 1.30 3.13 12.17
CA GLU A 27 -0.10 3.37 12.54
C GLU A 27 -0.92 3.93 11.36
N GLU A 28 -0.36 4.89 10.62
CA GLU A 28 -0.97 5.47 9.43
C GLU A 28 -1.14 4.43 8.32
N TYR A 29 -0.11 3.62 8.06
CA TYR A 29 -0.21 2.50 7.12
C TYR A 29 -1.29 1.51 7.55
N GLY A 30 -1.36 1.16 8.83
CA GLY A 30 -2.38 0.25 9.36
C GLY A 30 -3.79 0.77 9.11
N ARG A 31 -4.02 2.07 9.34
CA ARG A 31 -5.31 2.72 9.05
C ARG A 31 -5.61 2.73 7.55
N ALA A 32 -4.65 3.08 6.71
CA ALA A 32 -4.81 3.11 5.26
C ALA A 32 -5.08 1.70 4.69
N SER A 33 -4.40 0.68 5.20
CA SER A 33 -4.62 -0.71 4.83
C SER A 33 -6.01 -1.19 5.21
N GLN A 34 -6.53 -0.77 6.38
CA GLN A 34 -7.89 -1.12 6.80
C GLN A 34 -8.94 -0.43 5.92
N ASP A 35 -8.79 0.87 5.65
CA ASP A 35 -9.69 1.61 4.75
C ASP A 35 -9.71 1.00 3.34
N LEU A 36 -8.54 0.61 2.82
CA LEU A 36 -8.43 -0.09 1.54
C LEU A 36 -9.16 -1.43 1.56
N GLN A 37 -9.01 -2.23 2.63
CA GLN A 37 -9.72 -3.49 2.79
C GLN A 37 -11.24 -3.29 2.80
N ASP A 38 -11.73 -2.28 3.52
CA ASP A 38 -13.16 -1.97 3.60
C ASP A 38 -13.71 -1.55 2.24
N ARG A 39 -12.97 -0.74 1.48
CA ARG A 39 -13.32 -0.37 0.10
C ARG A 39 -13.33 -1.58 -0.85
N ILE A 40 -12.36 -2.49 -0.73
CA ILE A 40 -12.33 -3.74 -1.51
C ILE A 40 -13.55 -4.59 -1.21
N ASN A 41 -13.94 -4.71 0.07
CA ASN A 41 -15.13 -5.45 0.46
C ASN A 41 -16.39 -4.85 -0.15
N VAL A 42 -16.56 -3.52 -0.07
CA VAL A 42 -17.70 -2.82 -0.69
C VAL A 42 -17.71 -3.03 -2.20
N LEU A 43 -16.57 -2.87 -2.87
CA LEU A 43 -16.47 -3.08 -4.31
C LEU A 43 -16.82 -4.52 -4.69
N GLY A 44 -16.37 -5.51 -3.89
CA GLY A 44 -16.71 -6.91 -4.07
C GLY A 44 -18.21 -7.19 -3.95
N TYR A 45 -18.92 -6.54 -3.01
CA TYR A 45 -20.38 -6.65 -2.90
C TYR A 45 -21.09 -6.03 -4.10
N THR A 46 -20.73 -4.79 -4.47
CA THR A 46 -21.33 -4.09 -5.61
C THR A 46 -21.11 -4.86 -6.90
N LEU A 47 -19.91 -5.40 -7.10
CA LEU A 47 -19.55 -6.20 -8.25
C LEU A 47 -20.35 -7.51 -8.32
N ASN A 48 -20.53 -8.21 -7.21
CA ASN A 48 -21.35 -9.41 -7.17
C ASN A 48 -22.81 -9.12 -7.50
N GLU A 49 -23.37 -8.03 -7.01
CA GLU A 49 -24.74 -7.64 -7.33
C GLU A 49 -24.88 -7.29 -8.82
N HIS A 50 -23.96 -6.48 -9.36
CA HIS A 50 -23.97 -6.11 -10.77
C HIS A 50 -23.82 -7.35 -11.69
N LEU A 51 -22.98 -8.30 -11.31
CA LEU A 51 -22.82 -9.57 -12.03
C LEU A 51 -24.10 -10.41 -11.97
N LYS A 52 -24.75 -10.50 -10.81
CA LYS A 52 -26.00 -11.23 -10.63
C LYS A 52 -27.12 -10.63 -11.48
N GLU A 53 -27.31 -9.31 -11.43
CA GLU A 53 -28.30 -8.61 -12.25
C GLU A 53 -28.05 -8.82 -13.74
N THR A 54 -26.80 -8.67 -14.19
CA THR A 54 -26.42 -8.88 -15.59
C THR A 54 -26.69 -10.31 -16.04
N LYS A 55 -26.33 -11.30 -15.19
CA LYS A 55 -26.60 -12.72 -15.44
C LYS A 55 -28.09 -13.00 -15.54
N ASP A 56 -28.90 -12.48 -14.62
CA ASP A 56 -30.34 -12.69 -14.61
C ASP A 56 -31.00 -12.06 -15.85
N GLN A 57 -30.56 -10.86 -16.26
CA GLN A 57 -31.06 -10.22 -17.48
C GLN A 57 -30.70 -11.02 -18.74
N ILE A 58 -29.45 -11.47 -18.88
CA ILE A 58 -29.02 -12.30 -20.02
C ILE A 58 -29.78 -13.63 -20.01
N GLY A 59 -29.92 -14.28 -18.86
CA GLY A 59 -30.60 -15.57 -18.73
C GLY A 59 -32.09 -15.50 -19.10
N ASN A 60 -32.76 -14.40 -18.78
CA ASN A 60 -34.19 -14.22 -19.06
C ASN A 60 -34.49 -13.68 -20.47
N THR A 61 -33.53 -13.05 -21.13
CA THR A 61 -33.75 -12.40 -22.44
C THR A 61 -34.17 -13.37 -23.55
N PRO A 62 -33.53 -14.54 -23.74
CA PRO A 62 -33.94 -15.51 -24.76
C PRO A 62 -35.40 -15.96 -24.62
N GLN A 63 -35.84 -16.24 -23.39
CA GLN A 63 -37.21 -16.66 -23.13
C GLN A 63 -38.22 -15.55 -23.44
N ARG A 64 -37.90 -14.31 -23.08
CA ARG A 64 -38.74 -13.14 -23.40
C ARG A 64 -38.83 -12.91 -24.91
N LEU A 65 -37.73 -13.12 -25.64
CA LEU A 65 -37.70 -13.01 -27.09
C LEU A 65 -38.53 -14.11 -27.77
N LEU A 66 -38.43 -15.36 -27.31
CA LEU A 66 -39.26 -16.46 -27.79
C LEU A 66 -40.76 -16.19 -27.56
N ASN A 67 -41.11 -15.67 -26.38
CA ASN A 67 -42.49 -15.29 -26.08
C ASN A 67 -42.99 -14.18 -27.00
N LEU A 68 -42.14 -13.19 -27.31
CA LEU A 68 -42.46 -12.12 -28.26
C LEU A 68 -42.67 -12.68 -29.68
N GLU A 69 -41.80 -13.58 -30.13
CA GLU A 69 -41.95 -14.25 -31.43
C GLU A 69 -43.26 -15.05 -31.51
N THR A 70 -43.58 -15.79 -30.45
CA THR A 70 -44.84 -16.54 -30.35
C THR A 70 -46.04 -15.60 -30.47
N LYS A 71 -46.06 -14.51 -29.70
CA LYS A 71 -47.16 -13.51 -29.74
C LYS A 71 -47.29 -12.83 -31.09
N TYR A 72 -46.18 -12.59 -31.78
CA TYR A 72 -46.20 -12.03 -33.13
C TYR A 72 -46.79 -13.03 -34.14
N VAL A 73 -46.38 -14.30 -34.06
CA VAL A 73 -46.90 -15.37 -34.94
C VAL A 73 -48.38 -15.66 -34.68
N THR A 74 -48.84 -15.59 -33.43
CA THR A 74 -50.27 -15.74 -33.08
C THR A 74 -51.10 -14.50 -33.41
N GLY A 75 -50.47 -13.39 -33.81
CA GLY A 75 -51.14 -12.14 -34.15
C GLY A 75 -51.61 -11.32 -32.93
N GLU A 76 -51.15 -11.66 -31.73
CA GLU A 76 -51.45 -10.92 -30.49
C GLU A 76 -50.73 -9.56 -30.42
N VAL A 77 -49.66 -9.38 -31.21
CA VAL A 77 -48.81 -8.19 -31.23
C VAL A 77 -48.65 -7.71 -32.66
N SER A 78 -48.72 -6.38 -32.87
CA SER A 78 -48.53 -5.78 -34.19
C SER A 78 -47.07 -5.85 -34.66
N GLU A 79 -46.82 -5.74 -35.98
CA GLU A 79 -45.45 -5.71 -36.51
C GLU A 79 -44.62 -4.55 -35.94
N GLN A 80 -45.24 -3.40 -35.74
CA GLN A 80 -44.56 -2.22 -35.17
C GLN A 80 -44.08 -2.50 -33.74
N GLU A 81 -44.95 -3.05 -32.88
CA GLU A 81 -44.61 -3.40 -31.50
C GLU A 81 -43.57 -4.52 -31.45
N TYR A 82 -43.68 -5.52 -32.32
CA TYR A 82 -42.69 -6.58 -32.45
C TYR A 82 -41.30 -6.01 -32.78
N ARG A 83 -41.20 -5.14 -33.80
CA ARG A 83 -39.93 -4.52 -34.18
C ARG A 83 -39.36 -3.63 -33.06
N GLY A 84 -40.21 -2.86 -32.38
CA GLY A 84 -39.82 -2.03 -31.24
C GLY A 84 -39.21 -2.85 -30.11
N GLN A 85 -39.94 -3.85 -29.62
CA GLN A 85 -39.46 -4.71 -28.53
C GLN A 85 -38.23 -5.53 -28.94
N ARG A 86 -38.13 -5.96 -30.20
CA ARG A 86 -36.96 -6.67 -30.71
C ARG A 86 -35.70 -5.80 -30.69
N GLU A 87 -35.82 -4.52 -31.04
CA GLU A 87 -34.69 -3.58 -30.95
C GLU A 87 -34.33 -3.26 -29.49
N GLU A 88 -35.32 -3.17 -28.59
CA GLU A 88 -35.08 -3.04 -27.15
C GLU A 88 -34.29 -4.23 -26.59
N PHE A 89 -34.66 -5.46 -26.94
CA PHE A 89 -33.91 -6.65 -26.54
C PHE A 89 -32.48 -6.63 -27.06
N LYS A 90 -32.29 -6.21 -28.31
CA LYS A 90 -30.95 -6.06 -28.89
C LYS A 90 -30.11 -5.02 -28.14
N GLY A 91 -30.69 -3.85 -27.83
CA GLY A 91 -30.02 -2.83 -27.03
C GLY A 91 -29.71 -3.29 -25.61
N LEU A 92 -30.61 -4.07 -24.99
CA LEU A 92 -30.39 -4.68 -23.68
C LEU A 92 -29.25 -5.71 -23.72
N LEU A 93 -29.19 -6.58 -24.73
CA LEU A 93 -28.08 -7.53 -24.91
C LEU A 93 -26.74 -6.81 -25.13
N GLN A 94 -26.71 -5.74 -25.92
CA GLN A 94 -25.51 -4.94 -26.12
C GLN A 94 -25.02 -4.31 -24.82
N ARG A 95 -25.93 -3.73 -24.03
CA ARG A 95 -25.59 -3.19 -22.71
C ARG A 95 -25.03 -4.28 -21.79
N ASN A 96 -25.69 -5.44 -21.75
CA ASN A 96 -25.25 -6.54 -20.89
C ASN A 96 -23.88 -7.09 -21.29
N LEU A 97 -23.58 -7.18 -22.59
CA LEU A 97 -22.25 -7.57 -23.05
C LEU A 97 -21.18 -6.57 -22.60
N HIS A 98 -21.47 -5.27 -22.69
CA HIS A 98 -20.57 -4.24 -22.19
C HIS A 98 -20.39 -4.34 -20.66
N SER A 99 -21.47 -4.53 -19.92
CA SER A 99 -21.40 -4.71 -18.45
C SER A 99 -20.57 -5.93 -18.05
N ILE A 100 -20.59 -7.02 -18.83
CA ILE A 100 -19.69 -8.17 -18.60
C ILE A 100 -18.22 -7.77 -18.75
N GLU A 101 -17.88 -6.97 -19.75
CA GLU A 101 -16.51 -6.47 -19.95
C GLU A 101 -16.08 -5.59 -18.76
N GLU A 102 -16.92 -4.66 -18.33
CA GLU A 102 -16.67 -3.81 -17.16
C GLU A 102 -16.48 -4.64 -15.87
N ILE A 103 -17.33 -5.65 -15.66
CA ILE A 103 -17.23 -6.56 -14.52
C ILE A 103 -15.90 -7.32 -14.55
N LYS A 104 -15.49 -7.81 -15.72
CA LYS A 104 -14.23 -8.52 -15.88
C LYS A 104 -13.04 -7.62 -15.51
N ASP A 105 -13.03 -6.38 -16.00
CA ASP A 105 -11.96 -5.42 -15.71
C ASP A 105 -11.89 -5.11 -14.21
N MET A 106 -13.03 -4.96 -13.53
CA MET A 106 -13.06 -4.77 -12.07
C MET A 106 -12.53 -5.99 -11.30
N ILE A 107 -12.89 -7.20 -11.71
CA ILE A 107 -12.37 -8.45 -11.11
C ILE A 107 -10.85 -8.51 -11.27
N GLU A 108 -10.35 -8.17 -12.46
CA GLU A 108 -8.91 -8.16 -12.75
C GLU A 108 -8.19 -7.18 -11.81
N VAL A 109 -8.68 -5.95 -11.67
CA VAL A 109 -8.10 -4.97 -10.74
C VAL A 109 -8.13 -5.50 -9.31
N LEU A 110 -9.28 -5.98 -8.82
CA LEU A 110 -9.42 -6.52 -7.46
C LEU A 110 -8.48 -7.69 -7.17
N THR A 111 -8.20 -8.53 -8.17
CA THR A 111 -7.30 -9.70 -8.03
C THR A 111 -5.84 -9.28 -7.83
N HIS A 112 -5.44 -8.11 -8.35
CA HIS A 112 -4.07 -7.60 -8.22
C HIS A 112 -3.84 -6.81 -6.91
N ILE A 113 -4.89 -6.51 -6.15
CA ILE A 113 -4.73 -5.78 -4.88
C ILE A 113 -4.34 -6.75 -3.78
N GLU A 114 -3.04 -6.81 -3.46
CA GLU A 114 -2.54 -7.49 -2.27
C GLU A 114 -2.73 -6.62 -1.03
N THR A 115 -3.83 -6.78 -0.30
CA THR A 115 -3.97 -6.22 1.05
C THR A 115 -3.43 -7.21 2.07
N ARG A 116 -2.14 -7.14 2.37
CA ARG A 116 -1.60 -7.74 3.59
C ARG A 116 -1.63 -6.69 4.70
N PRO A 117 -2.52 -6.80 5.70
CA PRO A 117 -2.45 -5.95 6.88
C PRO A 117 -1.12 -6.21 7.58
N LEU A 118 -0.32 -5.17 7.82
CA LEU A 118 0.84 -5.30 8.70
C LEU A 118 0.31 -5.59 10.10
N ALA A 119 0.60 -6.77 10.64
CA ALA A 119 0.20 -7.08 12.00
C ALA A 119 1.04 -6.20 12.94
N SER A 120 0.46 -5.71 14.03
CA SER A 120 1.22 -4.97 15.05
C SER A 120 2.40 -5.77 15.62
N ALA A 121 2.42 -7.09 15.40
CA ALA A 121 3.54 -7.98 15.70
C ALA A 121 4.78 -7.74 14.81
N ASP A 122 4.62 -7.30 13.57
CA ASP A 122 5.72 -7.00 12.65
C ASP A 122 6.56 -5.81 13.15
N PHE A 123 5.93 -4.86 13.87
CA PHE A 123 6.63 -3.74 14.51
C PHE A 123 7.50 -4.19 15.69
N LYS A 124 7.06 -5.20 16.46
CA LYS A 124 7.87 -5.73 17.58
C LYS A 124 9.11 -6.50 17.09
N GLN A 125 9.08 -7.02 15.87
CA GLN A 125 10.18 -7.77 15.29
C GLN A 125 11.22 -6.89 14.57
N ALA A 126 10.88 -5.63 14.26
CA ALA A 126 11.81 -4.66 13.66
C ALA A 126 12.89 -4.14 14.63
N ASN A 127 12.80 -4.46 15.93
CA ASN A 127 13.95 -4.39 16.82
C ASN A 127 14.60 -5.78 16.84
N PRO A 128 15.65 -6.05 16.03
CA PRO A 128 16.38 -7.30 16.17
C PRO A 128 16.81 -7.42 17.63
N PRO A 129 16.72 -8.60 18.26
CA PRO A 129 17.34 -8.78 19.57
C PRO A 129 18.80 -8.40 19.38
N ALA A 130 19.25 -7.34 20.06
CA ALA A 130 20.64 -6.93 20.02
C ALA A 130 21.46 -8.22 20.25
N PRO A 131 22.35 -8.60 19.31
CA PRO A 131 23.10 -9.83 19.47
C PRO A 131 23.84 -9.69 20.80
N ARG A 132 23.54 -10.57 21.75
CA ARG A 132 24.03 -10.51 23.14
C ARG A 132 25.56 -10.40 23.20
N THR A 133 26.24 -10.80 22.12
CA THR A 133 27.67 -10.68 21.89
C THR A 133 28.20 -9.24 21.93
N LEU A 134 27.44 -8.24 21.46
CA LEU A 134 27.93 -6.85 21.34
C LEU A 134 27.91 -6.10 22.68
N ILE A 135 26.96 -6.43 23.56
CA ILE A 135 26.88 -5.87 24.92
C ILE A 135 27.96 -6.50 25.82
N GLU A 136 28.24 -7.80 25.67
CA GLU A 136 29.32 -8.48 26.40
C GLU A 136 30.73 -8.04 25.96
N GLU A 137 30.92 -7.69 24.68
CA GLU A 137 32.21 -7.21 24.17
C GLU A 137 32.55 -5.79 24.65
N TRP A 138 31.53 -4.93 24.82
CA TRP A 138 31.72 -3.61 25.44
C TRP A 138 31.91 -3.70 26.96
N ALA A 139 31.27 -4.64 27.65
CA ALA A 139 31.47 -4.88 29.07
C ALA A 139 32.87 -5.44 29.38
N ARG A 140 33.45 -6.26 28.49
CA ARG A 140 34.83 -6.76 28.64
C ARG A 140 35.92 -5.73 28.33
N ASN A 141 35.61 -4.69 27.57
CA ASN A 141 36.56 -3.64 27.21
C ASN A 141 36.53 -2.43 28.17
N ALA A 142 35.67 -2.45 29.19
CA ALA A 142 35.72 -1.50 30.30
C ALA A 142 36.88 -1.85 31.24
N VAL A 143 38.01 -1.17 31.03
CA VAL A 143 39.22 -1.26 31.88
C VAL A 143 38.85 -0.94 33.34
N PRO A 144 39.24 -1.76 34.33
CA PRO A 144 39.11 -1.40 35.74
C PRO A 144 40.01 -0.20 36.05
N GLN A 145 39.40 0.83 36.64
CA GLN A 145 40.05 2.03 37.15
C GLN A 145 41.13 1.64 38.19
N GLN A 146 42.41 1.81 37.85
CA GLN A 146 43.53 1.59 38.77
C GLN A 146 44.21 2.93 39.10
N ALA A 147 44.36 3.21 40.40
CA ALA A 147 44.96 4.41 40.98
C ALA A 147 46.49 4.50 40.72
N PRO A 148 47.13 5.68 40.90
CA PRO A 148 48.34 6.06 40.17
C PRO A 148 49.65 5.71 40.88
N ALA A 149 50.70 5.33 40.13
CA ALA A 149 52.11 5.61 40.44
C ALA A 149 53.11 5.31 39.28
N ALA A 150 53.94 6.32 39.00
CA ALA A 150 55.38 6.32 38.63
C ALA A 150 55.93 5.69 37.31
N THR A 151 56.34 6.59 36.40
CA THR A 151 57.59 6.68 35.59
C THR A 151 58.21 5.43 34.91
N GLN A 152 58.33 5.41 33.57
CA GLN A 152 59.50 5.86 32.76
C GLN A 152 59.41 5.44 31.27
N GLN A 153 59.81 6.40 30.40
CA GLN A 153 60.46 6.31 29.07
C GLN A 153 59.72 5.78 27.80
N ALA A 154 59.83 6.61 26.75
CA ALA A 154 59.43 6.48 25.34
C ALA A 154 60.52 5.73 24.49
N PRO A 155 60.46 5.56 23.14
CA PRO A 155 59.51 6.12 22.16
C PRO A 155 59.02 5.23 20.98
N VAL A 156 57.87 5.65 20.42
CA VAL A 156 57.48 5.82 19.00
C VAL A 156 57.83 4.76 17.95
N SER A 157 56.79 4.27 17.26
CA SER A 157 56.82 3.96 15.82
C SER A 157 55.42 4.18 15.20
N THR A 158 55.30 5.12 14.28
CA THR A 158 54.19 5.27 13.32
C THR A 158 54.29 4.18 12.23
N PRO A 159 53.22 3.83 11.50
CA PRO A 159 53.01 4.51 10.20
C PRO A 159 51.55 4.57 9.64
N THR A 160 51.33 5.65 8.88
CA THR A 160 50.53 5.82 7.63
C THR A 160 49.01 5.60 7.51
N SER A 161 48.41 6.65 6.92
CA SER A 161 47.05 6.90 6.39
C SER A 161 46.69 6.06 5.14
N PRO A 162 45.43 6.04 4.63
CA PRO A 162 44.95 7.17 3.81
C PRO A 162 43.48 7.58 4.00
N SER A 163 43.21 8.87 3.75
CA SER A 163 41.89 9.45 3.52
C SER A 163 41.25 8.97 2.21
N ILE A 164 39.93 8.76 2.21
CA ILE A 164 39.10 8.74 0.99
C ILE A 164 38.00 9.79 1.14
N LYS A 165 38.00 10.75 0.21
CA LYS A 165 36.97 11.77 -0.01
C LYS A 165 35.79 11.14 -0.75
N PHE A 166 34.56 11.43 -0.34
CA PHE A 166 33.39 11.27 -1.21
C PHE A 166 32.85 12.65 -1.58
N SER A 167 32.87 12.91 -2.89
CA SER A 167 32.37 14.09 -3.56
C SER A 167 30.86 14.21 -3.39
N ALA A 168 30.39 15.39 -3.04
CA ALA A 168 29.01 15.80 -3.23
C ALA A 168 28.73 15.96 -4.73
N SER A 169 27.59 15.46 -5.20
CA SER A 169 26.95 15.95 -6.42
C SER A 169 25.43 15.79 -6.30
N SER A 170 24.78 16.94 -6.31
CA SER A 170 23.32 17.15 -6.31
C SER A 170 22.67 16.82 -7.64
N ILE A 171 21.40 16.38 -7.59
CA ILE A 171 20.32 16.60 -8.57
C ILE A 171 19.02 16.05 -7.91
N VAL A 172 17.79 16.57 -8.00
CA VAL A 172 17.17 17.76 -8.60
C VAL A 172 15.71 17.82 -8.11
N SER A 173 15.18 19.04 -7.95
CA SER A 173 13.78 19.49 -7.97
C SER A 173 12.67 18.73 -7.21
N GLU A 174 12.31 19.25 -6.04
CA GLU A 174 10.94 19.13 -5.51
C GLU A 174 10.08 20.32 -5.98
N ARG A 175 8.96 20.02 -6.64
CA ARG A 175 7.86 20.96 -6.89
C ARG A 175 6.71 20.55 -5.97
N PRO A 176 6.25 21.39 -5.02
CA PRO A 176 5.09 21.04 -4.22
C PRO A 176 3.80 21.18 -5.05
N TRP A 177 2.96 20.14 -5.04
CA TRP A 177 1.59 20.17 -5.54
C TRP A 177 0.67 20.87 -4.52
N ALA A 178 -0.12 21.83 -4.97
CA ALA A 178 -1.13 22.54 -4.17
C ALA A 178 -2.55 22.03 -4.52
N PRO A 179 -3.47 21.91 -3.54
CA PRO A 179 -4.85 21.51 -3.81
C PRO A 179 -5.68 22.65 -4.44
N PRO A 180 -6.72 22.34 -5.24
CA PRO A 180 -7.58 23.36 -5.84
C PRO A 180 -8.51 24.00 -4.81
N ALA A 181 -8.57 25.34 -4.81
CA ALA A 181 -9.54 26.11 -4.05
C ALA A 181 -10.92 26.05 -4.75
N THR A 182 -11.95 25.64 -4.02
CA THR A 182 -13.34 25.77 -4.45
C THR A 182 -13.82 27.21 -4.28
N PRO A 183 -14.49 27.81 -5.28
CA PRO A 183 -15.17 29.08 -5.10
C PRO A 183 -16.47 28.87 -4.33
N ALA A 184 -16.61 29.58 -3.20
CA ALA A 184 -17.87 29.71 -2.49
C ALA A 184 -18.82 30.60 -3.31
N THR A 185 -20.05 30.13 -3.51
CA THR A 185 -21.20 30.96 -3.89
C THR A 185 -22.22 30.86 -2.78
#